data_AF-A0A7K1GH19-F1
#
_entry.id   AF-A0A7K1GH19-F1
#
_cell.length_a   1.000
_cell.length_b   1.000
_cell.length_c   1.000
_cell.angle_alpha   90.00
_cell.angle_beta   90.00
_cell.angle_gamma   90.00
#
_symmetry.space_group_name_H-M   'P 1'
#
loop_
_entity.id
_entity.type
_entity.pdbx_description
1 polymer ?
#
loop_
_entity_poly.entity_id
_entity_poly.type
_entity_poly.pdbx_seq_one_letter_code
_entity_poly.pdbx_strand_id
1 'polypeptide(L)'
;YEKLAGMTGTAKTEEEEFRNIYNMQVVSIPTNQPVIRDDRPDLIYRSMEGKFKAVAEDVAQRYMTGQPVLVGTVAVETSELISKLLKNKGIP
;
A
#
# COMPACT_ATOMS: atom_id res chain seq x y z
N TYR A 1 -4.37 -24.53 -21.12
CA TYR A 1 -5.31 -23.68 -21.89
C TYR A 1 -4.69 -23.39 -23.24
N GLU A 2 -5.47 -23.36 -24.32
CA GLU A 2 -4.97 -23.00 -25.65
C GLU A 2 -4.62 -21.51 -25.78
N LYS A 3 -5.24 -20.66 -24.96
CA LYS A 3 -4.95 -19.23 -24.84
C LYS A 3 -4.82 -18.85 -23.38
N LEU A 4 -3.83 -18.01 -23.06
CA LEU A 4 -3.59 -17.46 -21.74
C LEU A 4 -3.48 -15.93 -21.82
N ALA A 5 -4.17 -15.23 -20.92
CA ALA A 5 -4.15 -13.78 -20.81
C ALA A 5 -4.40 -13.37 -19.35
N GLY A 6 -3.96 -12.17 -18.98
CA GLY A 6 -4.12 -11.63 -17.62
C GLY A 6 -4.06 -10.10 -17.60
N MET A 7 -4.51 -9.51 -16.49
CA MET A 7 -4.51 -8.06 -16.26
C MET A 7 -4.05 -7.76 -14.83
N THR A 8 -3.12 -6.82 -14.68
CA THR A 8 -2.60 -6.35 -13.38
C THR A 8 -1.91 -5.00 -13.54
N GLY A 9 -1.75 -4.26 -12.44
CA GLY A 9 -1.08 -2.95 -12.43
C GLY A 9 0.45 -3.01 -12.32
N THR A 10 1.04 -4.16 -11.97
CA THR A 10 2.45 -4.23 -11.50
C THR A 10 3.32 -5.27 -12.23
N ALA A 11 2.87 -5.87 -13.33
CA ALA A 11 3.59 -6.99 -13.96
C ALA A 11 4.91 -6.63 -14.67
N LYS A 12 5.19 -5.35 -14.90
CA LYS A 12 6.30 -4.96 -15.79
C LYS A 12 7.67 -5.36 -15.25
N THR A 13 7.85 -5.38 -13.93
CA THR A 13 9.09 -5.83 -13.29
C THR A 13 9.31 -7.34 -13.45
N GLU A 14 8.21 -8.11 -13.51
CA GLU A 14 8.22 -9.58 -13.58
C GLU A 14 8.11 -10.10 -15.02
N GLU A 15 8.32 -9.24 -16.04
CA GLU A 15 8.10 -9.62 -17.45
C GLU A 15 8.95 -10.83 -17.87
N GLU A 16 10.19 -10.93 -17.40
CA GLU A 16 11.07 -12.04 -17.72
C GLU A 16 10.52 -13.37 -17.21
N GLU A 17 10.00 -13.39 -15.97
CA GLU A 17 9.36 -14.57 -15.40
C GLU A 17 8.08 -14.95 -16.15
N PHE A 18 7.22 -13.96 -16.45
CA PHE A 18 6.01 -14.19 -17.24
C PHE A 18 6.31 -14.78 -18.63
N ARG A 19 7.38 -14.33 -19.27
CA ARG A 19 7.79 -14.84 -20.57
C ARG A 19 8.37 -16.24 -20.48
N ASN A 20 9.25 -16.49 -19.51
CA ASN A 20 9.97 -17.76 -19.40
C ASN A 20 9.07 -18.92 -18.92
N ILE A 21 8.13 -18.64 -18.02
CA ILE A 21 7.26 -19.68 -17.44
C ILE A 21 5.98 -19.83 -18.26
N TYR A 22 5.38 -18.73 -18.71
CA TYR A 22 4.03 -18.72 -19.29
C TYR A 22 3.98 -18.28 -20.75
N ASN A 23 5.12 -17.90 -21.35
CA ASN A 23 5.18 -17.28 -22.68
C ASN A 23 4.24 -16.06 -22.81
N MET A 24 4.07 -15.32 -21.72
CA MET A 24 3.23 -14.13 -21.65
C MET A 24 4.09 -12.87 -21.82
N GLN A 25 3.60 -11.93 -22.62
CA GLN A 25 4.19 -10.60 -22.76
C GLN A 25 3.50 -9.60 -21.83
N VAL A 26 4.27 -8.68 -21.25
CA VAL A 26 3.74 -7.61 -20.40
C VAL A 26 3.75 -6.29 -21.15
N VAL A 27 2.56 -5.80 -21.48
CA VAL A 27 2.35 -4.54 -22.17
C VAL A 27 1.84 -3.49 -21.19
N SER A 28 2.60 -2.41 -21.01
CA SER A 28 2.20 -1.27 -20.18
C SER A 28 1.21 -0.40 -20.94
N ILE A 29 -0.03 -0.34 -20.46
CA ILE A 29 -1.08 0.52 -21.01
C ILE A 29 -1.02 1.89 -20.31
N PRO A 30 -1.04 3.02 -21.05
CA PRO A 30 -1.05 4.34 -20.43
C PRO A 30 -2.32 4.58 -19.61
N THR A 31 -2.22 5.39 -18.58
CA THR A 31 -3.36 5.80 -17.76
C THR A 31 -4.26 6.78 -18.51
N ASN A 32 -5.56 6.75 -18.23
CA ASN A 32 -6.53 7.67 -18.84
C ASN A 32 -6.29 9.15 -18.45
N GLN A 33 -5.65 9.39 -17.31
CA GLN A 33 -5.28 10.72 -16.80
C GLN A 33 -3.83 10.72 -16.33
N PRO A 34 -3.14 11.88 -16.33
CA PRO A 34 -1.82 11.99 -15.73
C PRO A 34 -1.84 11.59 -14.25
N VAL A 35 -0.83 10.82 -13.83
CA VAL A 35 -0.67 10.45 -12.42
C VAL A 35 -0.10 11.63 -11.66
N ILE A 36 -0.84 12.13 -10.67
CA ILE A 36 -0.46 13.28 -9.82
C ILE A 36 -0.25 12.88 -8.34
N ARG A 37 -0.19 11.58 -8.04
CA ARG A 37 -0.02 11.07 -6.67
C ARG A 37 1.40 11.40 -6.17
N ASP A 38 1.49 11.96 -4.97
CA ASP A 38 2.75 12.20 -4.25
C ASP A 38 3.20 10.94 -3.50
N ASP A 39 4.12 10.18 -4.08
CA ASP A 39 4.73 9.00 -3.46
C ASP A 39 5.92 9.41 -2.59
N ARG A 40 5.65 9.50 -1.27
CA ARG A 40 6.65 9.93 -0.29
C ARG A 40 7.63 8.80 0.08
N PRO A 41 8.88 9.13 0.41
CA PRO A 41 9.88 8.15 0.84
C PRO A 41 9.52 7.50 2.17
N ASP A 42 10.12 6.34 2.42
CA ASP A 42 9.91 5.57 3.65
C ASP A 42 10.39 6.31 4.91
N LEU A 43 9.61 6.19 5.98
CA LEU A 43 10.00 6.62 7.33
C LEU A 43 10.42 5.41 8.17
N ILE A 44 11.71 5.32 8.48
CA ILE A 44 12.30 4.20 9.22
C ILE A 44 12.46 4.57 10.69
N TYR A 45 11.94 3.71 11.59
CA TYR A 45 11.99 3.92 13.03
C TYR A 45 12.83 2.85 13.71
N ARG A 46 13.53 3.24 14.78
CA ARG A 46 14.38 2.34 15.57
C ARG A 46 13.60 1.21 16.26
N SER A 47 12.38 1.48 16.71
CA SER A 47 11.55 0.51 17.42
C SER A 47 10.15 0.42 16.82
N MET A 48 9.53 -0.75 16.96
CA MET A 48 8.16 -1.00 16.52
C MET A 48 7.15 -0.11 17.26
N GLU A 49 7.36 0.09 18.56
CA GLU A 49 6.53 1.00 19.35
C GLU A 49 6.61 2.45 18.83
N GLY A 50 7.82 2.93 18.53
CA GLY A 50 8.02 4.26 17.96
C GLY A 50 7.35 4.40 16.60
N LYS A 51 7.46 3.38 15.75
CA LYS A 51 6.79 3.31 14.45
C LYS A 51 5.27 3.42 14.59
N PHE A 52 4.65 2.60 15.44
CA PHE A 52 3.19 2.58 15.56
C PHE A 52 2.62 3.82 16.23
N LYS A 53 3.33 4.40 17.20
CA LYS A 53 2.96 5.71 17.78
C LYS A 53 2.99 6.80 16.72
N ALA A 54 4.04 6.85 15.89
CA ALA A 54 4.14 7.82 14.81
C ALA A 54 3.04 7.65 13.76
N VAL A 55 2.72 6.40 13.36
CA VAL A 55 1.60 6.12 12.45
C VAL A 55 0.28 6.61 13.04
N ALA A 56 -0.01 6.30 14.31
CA ALA A 56 -1.26 6.73 14.95
C ALA A 56 -1.37 8.26 15.07
N GLU A 57 -0.25 8.97 15.25
CA GLU A 57 -0.21 10.44 15.23
C GLU A 57 -0.49 11.01 13.84
N ASP A 58 0.17 10.46 12.81
CA ASP A 58 0.02 10.90 11.41
C ASP A 58 -1.43 10.71 10.90
N VAL A 59 -2.06 9.59 11.29
CA VAL A 59 -3.47 9.31 11.02
C VAL A 59 -4.37 10.30 11.77
N ALA A 60 -4.12 10.56 13.05
CA ALA A 60 -4.92 11.51 13.83
C ALA A 60 -4.87 12.93 13.22
N GLN A 61 -3.69 13.37 12.77
CA GLN A 61 -3.53 14.65 12.07
C GLN A 61 -4.36 14.73 10.78
N ARG A 62 -4.37 13.66 9.97
CA ARG A 62 -5.17 13.60 8.72
C ARG A 62 -6.66 13.49 8.97
N TYR A 63 -7.04 12.77 10.02
CA TYR A 63 -8.44 12.70 10.43
C TYR A 63 -8.96 14.07 10.85
N MET A 64 -8.18 14.85 11.60
CA MET A 64 -8.52 16.22 11.97
C MET A 64 -8.70 17.16 10.78
N THR A 65 -8.01 16.91 9.65
CA THR A 65 -8.18 17.69 8.41
C THR A 65 -9.23 17.10 7.46
N GLY A 66 -9.89 16.00 7.82
CA GLY A 66 -10.90 15.33 7.00
C GLY A 66 -10.36 14.51 5.83
N GLN A 67 -9.05 14.25 5.79
CA GLN A 67 -8.43 13.45 4.73
C GLN A 67 -8.67 11.94 4.99
N PRO A 68 -9.24 11.18 4.03
CA PRO A 68 -9.36 9.73 4.13
C PRO A 68 -8.00 9.05 4.18
N VAL A 69 -7.87 8.01 5.00
CA VAL A 69 -6.62 7.27 5.18
C VAL A 69 -6.86 5.76 5.08
N LEU A 70 -6.00 5.08 4.31
CA LEU A 70 -5.90 3.62 4.31
C LEU A 70 -4.61 3.21 5.01
N VAL A 71 -4.72 2.37 6.04
CA VAL A 71 -3.56 1.82 6.76
C VAL A 71 -3.43 0.34 6.41
N GLY A 72 -2.36 -0.03 5.71
CA GLY A 72 -2.03 -1.42 5.38
C GLY A 72 -1.14 -2.08 6.42
N THR A 73 -1.47 -3.30 6.82
CA THR A 73 -0.66 -4.16 7.70
C THR A 73 -0.46 -5.52 7.05
N VAL A 74 0.57 -6.26 7.49
CA VAL A 74 0.88 -7.60 6.97
C VAL A 74 0.14 -8.69 7.76
N ALA A 75 -0.22 -8.42 9.02
CA ALA A 75 -0.79 -9.39 9.94
C ALA A 75 -1.96 -8.80 10.75
N VAL A 76 -2.93 -9.65 11.10
CA VAL A 76 -4.17 -9.26 11.81
C VAL A 76 -3.84 -8.66 13.19
N GLU A 77 -2.87 -9.24 13.89
CA GLU A 77 -2.45 -8.79 15.22
C GLU A 77 -1.89 -7.37 15.18
N THR A 78 -1.23 -7.00 14.08
CA THR A 78 -0.73 -5.63 13.88
C THR A 78 -1.89 -4.66 13.64
N SER A 79 -2.92 -5.09 12.91
CA SER A 79 -4.14 -4.30 12.72
C SER A 79 -4.85 -4.00 14.04
N GLU A 80 -4.99 -5.02 14.91
CA GLU A 80 -5.60 -4.87 16.23
C GLU A 80 -4.81 -3.92 17.12
N LEU A 81 -3.48 -4.01 17.11
CA LEU A 81 -2.62 -3.10 17.85
C LEU A 81 -2.80 -1.64 17.40
N ILE A 82 -2.77 -1.38 16.09
CA ILE A 82 -2.96 -0.03 15.54
C ILE A 82 -4.38 0.47 15.83
N SER A 83 -5.41 -0.37 15.65
CA SER A 83 -6.80 -0.07 15.97
C SER A 83 -6.95 0.39 17.42
N LYS A 84 -6.30 -0.29 18.37
CA LYS A 84 -6.28 0.12 19.79
C LYS A 84 -5.63 1.49 19.99
N LEU A 85 -4.51 1.77 19.32
CA LEU A 85 -3.83 3.08 19.41
C LEU A 85 -4.68 4.22 18.85
N LEU A 86 -5.39 3.97 17.74
CA LEU A 86 -6.31 4.94 17.13
C LEU A 86 -7.54 5.20 18.01
N LYS A 87 -8.16 4.14 18.56
CA LYS A 87 -9.26 4.26 19.53
C LYS A 87 -8.87 5.06 20.76
N ASN A 88 -7.68 4.82 21.32
CA ASN A 88 -7.16 5.60 22.44
C ASN A 88 -6.97 7.09 22.12
N LYS A 89 -6.83 7.45 20.84
CA LYS A 89 -6.75 8.83 20.34
C LYS A 89 -8.11 9.41 19.93
N GLY A 90 -9.21 8.66 20.08
CA GLY A 90 -10.55 9.09 19.69
C GLY A 90 -10.78 9.10 18.18
N ILE A 91 -9.96 8.38 17.41
CA ILE A 91 -10.17 8.19 15.97
C ILE A 91 -11.08 6.97 15.78
N PRO A 92 -12.26 7.14 15.15
CA PRO A 92 -13.23 6.07 14.97
C PRO A 92 -12.80 5.02 13.94
#